data_AF-A0A662MV26-F1
#
_entry.id   AF-A0A662MV26-F1
#
_cell.length_a   1.000
_cell.length_b   1.000
_cell.length_c   1.000
_cell.angle_alpha   90.00
_cell.angle_beta   90.00
_cell.angle_gamma   90.00
#
_symmetry.space_group_name_H-M   'P 1'
#
loop_
_entity.id
_entity.type
_entity.pdbx_description
1 polymer ?
#
loop_
_entity_poly.entity_id
_entity_poly.type
_entity_poly.pdbx_seq_one_letter_code
_entity_poly.pdbx_strand_id
1 'polypeptide(L)' 'MDFFEVLRRRRSIRVFEAKEVEEYLLERLLKYAFFAPSSRGRRPWHFVVVRNRKTLVALSRAKRGGGA' A
#
# COMPACT_ATOMS: atom_id res chain seq x y z
N MET A 1 20.52 3.93 -5.32
CA MET A 1 19.67 3.10 -6.19
C MET A 1 18.95 4.04 -7.13
N ASP A 2 19.09 3.86 -8.43
CA ASP A 2 18.34 4.64 -9.41
C ASP A 2 16.92 4.08 -9.62
N PHE A 3 16.09 4.80 -10.37
CA PHE A 3 14.70 4.42 -10.62
C PHE A 3 14.56 3.07 -11.34
N PHE A 4 15.39 2.81 -12.36
CA PHE A 4 15.30 1.60 -13.17
C PHE A 4 15.74 0.36 -12.38
N GLU A 5 16.70 0.53 -11.48
CA GLU A 5 17.11 -0.52 -10.58
C GLU A 5 15.98 -0.91 -9.62
N VAL A 6 15.25 0.05 -9.06
CA VAL A 6 14.10 -0.20 -8.17
C VAL A 6 13.04 -1.03 -8.90
N LEU A 7 12.71 -0.66 -10.14
CA LEU A 7 11.74 -1.39 -10.95
C LEU A 7 12.16 -2.85 -11.19
N ARG A 8 13.44 -3.09 -11.50
CA ARG A 8 13.97 -4.44 -11.74
C ARG A 8 13.95 -5.32 -10.50
N ARG A 9 14.21 -4.76 -9.32
CA ARG A 9 14.25 -5.53 -8.04
C ARG A 9 12.88 -5.74 -7.42
N ARG A 10 11.84 -5.02 -7.86
CA ARG A 10 10.50 -5.09 -7.29
C ARG A 10 9.90 -6.50 -7.41
N ARG A 11 9.56 -7.08 -6.26
CA ARG A 11 8.84 -8.36 -6.12
C ARG A 11 7.73 -8.22 -5.10
N SER A 12 6.75 -9.12 -5.13
CA SER A 12 5.72 -9.18 -4.09
C SER A 12 6.34 -9.67 -2.77
N ILE A 13 6.24 -8.86 -1.73
CA ILE A 13 6.66 -9.20 -0.37
C ILE A 13 5.43 -9.63 0.43
N ARG A 14 5.59 -10.69 1.21
CA ARG A 14 4.50 -11.43 1.89
C ARG A 14 4.81 -11.80 3.33
N VAL A 15 6.07 -11.64 3.72
CA VAL A 15 6.55 -11.77 5.09
C VAL A 15 7.01 -10.39 5.49
N PHE A 16 6.48 -9.88 6.60
CA PHE A 16 6.71 -8.53 7.10
C PHE A 16 7.18 -8.60 8.54
N GLU A 17 7.95 -7.61 8.95
CA GLU A 17 8.35 -7.44 10.35
C GLU A 17 7.13 -7.07 11.20
N ALA A 18 7.18 -7.38 12.50
CA ALA A 18 6.19 -6.97 13.48
C ALA A 18 6.39 -5.50 13.90
N LYS A 19 6.59 -4.62 12.92
CA LYS A 19 6.87 -3.19 13.10
C LYS A 19 5.81 -2.37 12.37
N GLU A 20 5.31 -1.33 13.04
CA GLU A 20 4.42 -0.36 12.41
C GLU A 20 5.19 0.56 11.45
N VAL A 21 4.50 0.99 10.38
CA VAL A 21 5.04 1.97 9.44
C VAL A 21 4.99 3.35 10.08
N GLU A 22 6.11 4.07 10.05
CA GLU A 22 6.20 5.42 10.59
C GLU A 22 5.26 6.39 9.86
N GLU A 23 4.61 7.29 10.60
CA GLU A 23 3.60 8.22 10.06
C GLU A 23 4.13 9.04 8.88
N TYR A 24 5.33 9.63 9.02
CA TYR A 24 5.92 10.46 7.98
C TYR A 24 6.13 9.69 6.66
N LEU A 25 6.42 8.38 6.75
CA LEU A 25 6.63 7.54 5.59
C LEU A 25 5.29 7.27 4.88
N LEU A 26 4.24 6.99 5.66
CA LEU A 26 2.89 6.79 5.14
C LEU A 26 2.36 8.05 4.44
N GLU A 27 2.47 9.21 5.08
CA GLU A 27 2.04 10.48 4.52
C GLU A 27 2.77 10.79 3.21
N ARG A 28 4.08 10.56 3.18
CA ARG A 28 4.90 10.74 1.98
C ARG A 28 4.44 9.83 0.84
N LEU A 29 4.13 8.55 1.13
CA LEU A 29 3.63 7.61 0.12
C LEU A 29 2.28 8.04 -0.45
N LEU A 30 1.33 8.44 0.42
CA LEU A 30 0.01 8.90 -0.01
C LEU A 30 0.11 10.18 -0.84
N LYS A 31 0.96 11.13 -0.44
CA LYS A 31 1.21 12.37 -1.18
C LYS A 31 1.63 12.07 -2.63
N TYR A 32 2.60 11.17 -2.82
CA TYR A 32 3.07 10.82 -4.16
C TYR A 32 2.07 9.95 -4.94
N ALA A 33 1.27 9.11 -4.26
CA ALA A 33 0.20 8.36 -4.92
C ALA A 33 -0.83 9.31 -5.59
N PHE A 34 -1.11 10.46 -4.98
CA PHE A 34 -2.01 11.47 -5.55
C PHE A 34 -1.46 12.22 -6.76
N PHE A 35 -0.16 12.12 -7.05
CA PHE A 35 0.42 12.72 -8.25
C PHE A 35 0.18 11.89 -9.50
N ALA A 36 -0.37 10.67 -9.38
CA ALA A 36 -0.76 9.88 -10.53
C ALA A 36 -1.77 10.64 -11.41
N PRO A 37 -1.61 10.61 -12.76
CA PRO A 37 -2.55 11.27 -13.65
C PRO A 37 -3.95 10.65 -13.50
N SER A 38 -4.97 11.51 -13.56
CA SER A 38 -6.37 11.09 -13.45
C SER A 38 -7.13 11.55 -14.68
N SER A 39 -7.88 10.64 -15.31
CA SER A 39 -8.73 11.00 -16.45
C SER A 39 -9.73 12.09 -16.05
N ARG A 40 -9.74 13.20 -16.81
CA ARG A 40 -10.60 14.37 -16.59
C ARG A 40 -10.52 14.95 -15.16
N GLY A 41 -9.40 14.79 -14.46
CA GLY A 41 -9.27 15.32 -13.10
C GLY A 41 -10.18 14.63 -12.06
N ARG A 42 -10.83 13.51 -12.39
CA ARG A 42 -11.85 12.86 -11.54
C ARG A 42 -11.32 12.33 -10.22
N ARG A 43 -10.02 11.99 -10.16
CA ARG A 43 -9.36 11.41 -8.99
C ARG A 43 -10.24 10.35 -8.26
N PRO A 44 -10.72 9.30 -8.97
CA PRO A 44 -11.74 8.38 -8.45
C PRO A 44 -11.21 7.38 -7.41
N TRP A 45 -10.12 7.72 -6.71
CA TRP A 45 -9.42 6.86 -5.78
C TRP A 45 -9.70 7.29 -4.34
N HIS A 46 -9.92 6.29 -3.49
CA HIS A 46 -10.02 6.44 -2.05
C HIS A 46 -8.99 5.51 -1.40
N PHE A 47 -8.18 6.06 -0.49
CA PHE A 47 -7.25 5.27 0.31
C PHE A 47 -7.80 5.16 1.73
N VAL A 48 -7.89 3.93 2.24
CA VAL A 48 -8.28 3.65 3.62
C VAL A 48 -7.08 3.02 4.33
N VAL A 49 -6.54 3.73 5.33
CA VAL A 49 -5.44 3.22 6.14
C VAL A 49 -6.01 2.48 7.34
N VAL A 50 -5.75 1.18 7.44
CA VAL A 50 -6.25 0.34 8.53
C VAL A 50 -5.09 -0.03 9.45
N ARG A 51 -5.03 0.60 10.63
CA ARG A 51 -4.06 0.26 11.70
C ARG A 51 -4.61 -0.71 12.73
N ASN A 52 -5.93 -0.74 12.89
CA ASN A 52 -6.58 -1.60 13.87
C ASN A 52 -6.34 -3.09 13.55
N ARG A 53 -5.63 -3.78 14.43
CA ARG A 53 -5.23 -5.19 14.22
C ARG A 53 -6.42 -6.14 14.07
N LYS A 54 -7.51 -5.93 14.83
CA LYS A 54 -8.72 -6.77 14.71
C LYS A 54 -9.35 -6.63 13.32
N THR A 55 -9.40 -5.41 12.80
CA THR A 55 -9.91 -5.10 11.45
C THR A 55 -9.03 -5.75 10.38
N LEU A 56 -7.70 -5.67 10.51
CA LEU A 56 -6.77 -6.33 9.59
C LEU A 56 -6.96 -7.86 9.56
N VAL A 57 -7.17 -8.49 10.72
CA VAL A 57 -7.45 -9.94 10.81
C VAL A 57 -8.79 -10.30 10.17
N ALA A 58 -9.81 -9.45 10.29
CA ALA A 58 -11.08 -9.66 9.60
C ALA A 58 -10.92 -9.53 8.07
N LEU A 59 -10.19 -8.51 7.61
CA LEU A 59 -9.91 -8.29 6.19
C LEU A 59 -9.11 -9.43 5.56
N SER A 60 -8.15 -10.01 6.27
CA SER A 60 -7.36 -11.13 5.74
C SER A 60 -8.20 -12.39 5.47
N ARG A 61 -9.36 -12.52 6.12
CA ARG A 61 -10.32 -13.62 5.94
C ARG A 61 -11.47 -13.29 5.00
N ALA A 62 -11.59 -12.04 4.55
CA ALA A 62 -12.73 -11.57 3.75
C ALA A 62 -12.79 -12.21 2.36
N LYS A 63 -11.65 -12.66 1.82
CA LYS A 63 -11.58 -13.34 0.52
C LYS A 63 -11.49 -14.86 0.71
N ARG A 64 -12.33 -15.61 0.00
CA ARG A 64 -12.37 -17.09 0.04
C ARG A 64 -11.07 -17.79 -0.43
N GLY A 65 -10.17 -17.07 -1.11
CA GLY A 65 -8.88 -17.57 -1.57
C GLY A 65 -7.93 -16.47 -2.02
N GLY A 66 -6.67 -16.53 -1.60
CA GLY A 66 -5.60 -15.61 -1.96
C GLY A 66 -4.28 -16.13 -1.41
N GLY A 67 -3.26 -16.22 -2.27
CA GLY A 67 -1.95 -16.75 -1.87
C GLY A 67 -1.32 -15.91 -0.77
N ALA A 68 -0.83 -16.61 0.26
CA ALA A 68 0.13 -16.09 1.22
C ALA A 68 1.20 -15.29 0.50
#